data_AF-A0A414A7X5-F1
#
_entry.id   AF-A0A414A7X5-F1
#
_cell.length_a   1.000
_cell.length_b   1.000
_cell.length_c   1.000
_cell.angle_alpha   90.00
_cell.angle_beta   90.00
_cell.angle_gamma   90.00
#
_symmetry.space_group_name_H-M   'P 1'
#
loop_
_entity.id
_entity.type
_entity.pdbx_description
1 polymer ?
#
loop_
_entity_poly.entity_id
_entity_poly.type
_entity_poly.pdbx_seq_one_letter_code
_entity_poly.pdbx_strand_id
1 'polypeptide(L)' 'MSRDRDCGVAFYSGGNWNNGANAGLFALNGNNPRSNSNWNLGFRSALPNSQMLTAQGLSPSTW' A
#
# COMPACT_ATOMS: atom_id res chain seq x y z
N MET A 1 7.60 -15.86 28.39
CA MET A 1 6.81 -15.73 27.15
C MET A 1 7.48 -14.65 26.32
N SER A 2 8.28 -15.05 25.32
CA SER A 2 9.13 -14.14 24.54
C SER A 2 8.28 -13.14 23.77
N ARG A 3 8.51 -11.82 23.97
CA ARG A 3 7.86 -10.74 23.22
C ARG A 3 8.69 -10.25 22.04
N ASP A 4 9.68 -11.03 21.62
CA ASP A 4 10.59 -10.65 20.56
C ASP A 4 10.50 -11.63 19.37
N ARG A 5 10.20 -11.06 18.19
CA ARG A 5 10.52 -11.54 16.82
C ARG A 5 9.47 -12.23 15.96
N ASP A 6 8.20 -11.88 16.07
CA ASP A 6 7.36 -11.94 14.87
C ASP A 6 7.74 -10.74 14.00
N CYS A 7 8.50 -11.00 12.94
CA CYS A 7 8.72 -10.06 11.85
C CYS A 7 7.35 -9.52 11.41
N GLY A 8 6.96 -8.36 11.93
CA GLY A 8 5.57 -7.92 11.91
C GLY A 8 4.93 -8.04 10.53
N VAL A 9 3.68 -8.48 10.48
CA VAL A 9 2.98 -8.67 9.22
C VAL A 9 2.79 -7.32 8.50
N ALA A 10 2.82 -7.36 7.17
CA ALA A 10 2.41 -6.25 6.34
C ALA A 10 1.13 -6.62 5.59
N PHE A 11 0.23 -5.65 5.46
CA PHE A 11 -1.02 -5.81 4.74
C PHE A 11 -0.89 -5.24 3.33
N TYR A 12 -1.51 -5.91 2.37
CA TYR A 12 -1.76 -5.36 1.04
C TYR A 12 -3.19 -5.69 0.61
N SER A 13 -3.72 -4.88 -0.31
CA SER A 13 -5.10 -4.98 -0.77
C SER A 13 -5.20 -5.11 -2.29
N GLY A 14 -6.34 -5.59 -2.78
CA GLY A 14 -6.67 -5.67 -4.21
C GLY A 14 -6.39 -7.01 -4.87
N GLY A 15 -5.34 -7.73 -4.46
CA GLY A 15 -4.91 -8.99 -5.08
C GLY A 15 -4.02 -8.81 -6.32
N ASN A 16 -3.59 -9.92 -6.92
CA ASN A 16 -2.79 -9.98 -8.15
C ASN A 16 -3.50 -10.76 -9.27
N TRP A 17 -2.92 -10.81 -10.48
CA TRP A 17 -3.51 -11.44 -11.68
C TRP A 17 -3.92 -12.90 -11.49
N ASN A 18 -3.29 -13.65 -10.57
CA ASN A 18 -3.59 -15.05 -10.31
C ASN A 18 -4.72 -15.28 -9.30
N ASN A 19 -5.28 -14.23 -8.69
CA ASN A 19 -6.25 -14.38 -7.60
C ASN A 19 -7.70 -14.56 -8.08
N GLY A 20 -8.04 -14.25 -9.34
CA GLY A 20 -9.39 -14.41 -9.88
C GLY A 20 -10.45 -13.72 -9.01
N ALA A 21 -11.48 -14.47 -8.58
CA ALA A 21 -12.57 -13.95 -7.75
C ALA A 21 -12.16 -13.53 -6.32
N ASN A 22 -10.96 -13.88 -5.86
CA ASN A 22 -10.44 -13.42 -4.56
C ASN A 22 -9.83 -12.00 -4.63
N ALA A 23 -9.63 -11.46 -5.83
CA ALA A 23 -9.23 -10.06 -6.04
C ALA A 23 -10.45 -9.13 -5.93
N GLY A 24 -10.24 -7.88 -5.53
CA GLY A 24 -11.32 -6.90 -5.46
C GLY A 24 -11.06 -5.73 -4.51
N LEU A 25 -12.00 -4.78 -4.49
CA LEU A 25 -11.90 -3.53 -3.70
C LEU A 25 -11.71 -3.79 -2.20
N PHE A 26 -12.33 -4.86 -1.68
CA PHE A 26 -12.26 -5.24 -0.27
C PHE A 26 -11.32 -6.42 0.00
N ALA A 27 -10.55 -6.87 -1.00
CA ALA A 27 -9.58 -7.92 -0.81
C ALA A 27 -8.43 -7.42 0.07
N LEU A 28 -8.14 -8.12 1.17
CA LEU A 28 -7.10 -7.80 2.15
C LEU A 28 -6.29 -9.05 2.47
N ASN A 29 -4.96 -8.97 2.38
CA ASN A 29 -4.05 -10.06 2.71
C ASN A 29 -2.99 -9.58 3.71
N GLY A 30 -2.82 -10.34 4.80
CA GLY A 30 -1.84 -10.08 5.86
C GLY A 30 -1.04 -11.32 6.26
N ASN A 31 -0.93 -12.30 5.35
CA ASN A 31 -0.29 -13.59 5.63
C ASN A 31 1.22 -13.60 5.34
N ASN A 32 1.85 -12.42 5.25
CA ASN A 32 3.25 -12.29 4.92
C ASN A 32 3.95 -11.33 5.89
N PRO A 33 5.21 -11.62 6.27
CA PRO A 33 6.01 -10.69 7.05
C PRO A 33 6.34 -9.43 6.23
N ARG A 34 6.64 -8.31 6.90
CA ARG A 34 7.01 -7.04 6.24
C ARG A 34 8.24 -7.14 5.35
N SER A 35 9.13 -8.10 5.61
CA SER A 35 10.32 -8.36 4.79
C SER A 35 10.03 -9.11 3.49
N ASN A 36 8.79 -9.58 3.27
CA ASN A 36 8.44 -10.33 2.08
C ASN A 36 8.50 -9.43 0.83
N SER A 37 9.38 -9.80 -0.09
CA SER A 37 9.53 -9.13 -1.40
C SER A 37 9.18 -10.12 -2.48
N ASN A 38 8.16 -9.80 -3.27
CA ASN A 38 7.66 -10.67 -4.33
C ASN A 38 7.31 -9.81 -5.55
N TRP A 39 7.52 -10.35 -6.75
CA TRP A 39 7.30 -9.66 -8.02
C TRP A 39 5.84 -9.28 -8.27
N ASN A 40 4.91 -9.91 -7.54
CA ASN A 40 3.48 -9.62 -7.59
C ASN A 40 3.00 -8.62 -6.50
N LEU A 41 3.92 -8.03 -5.74
CA LEU A 41 3.63 -7.04 -4.71
C LEU A 41 4.12 -5.65 -5.12
N GLY A 42 3.30 -4.63 -4.88
CA GLY A 42 3.61 -3.24 -5.17
C GLY A 42 2.78 -2.27 -4.31
N PHE A 43 2.90 -0.97 -4.58
CA PHE A 43 2.17 0.08 -3.86
C PHE A 43 1.62 1.16 -4.81
N ARG A 44 0.60 1.88 -4.34
CA ARG A 44 0.13 3.13 -4.96
C ARG A 44 0.20 4.21 -3.89
N SER A 45 0.99 5.25 -4.14
CA SER A 45 1.08 6.39 -3.23
C SER A 45 -0.21 7.21 -3.28
N ALA A 46 -0.55 7.84 -2.17
CA ALA A 46 -1.63 8.81 -2.08
C ALA A 46 -1.08 10.07 -1.40
N LEU A 47 -1.35 11.22 -2.00
CA LEU A 47 -1.03 12.52 -1.43
C LEU A 47 -2.26 13.04 -0.67
N PRO A 48 -2.08 13.75 0.45
CA PRO A 48 -3.16 14.51 1.06
C PRO A 48 -3.61 15.64 0.11
N ASN A 49 -4.88 16.04 0.20
CA ASN A 49 -5.45 17.09 -0.66
C ASN A 49 -4.64 18.41 -0.63
N SER A 50 -4.08 18.77 0.52
CA SER A 50 -3.23 19.96 0.66
C SER A 50 -1.95 19.91 -0.18
N GLN A 51 -1.47 18.72 -0.53
CA GLN A 51 -0.28 18.49 -1.35
C GLN A 51 -0.61 18.16 -2.81
N MET A 52 -1.88 17.99 -3.18
CA MET A 52 -2.25 17.71 -4.57
C MET A 52 -2.00 18.91 -5.47
N LEU A 53 -2.42 20.11 -5.05
CA LEU A 53 -2.23 21.34 -5.81
C LEU A 53 -0.74 21.62 -6.10
N THR A 54 0.13 21.43 -5.11
CA THR A 54 1.58 21.59 -5.28
C THR A 54 2.19 20.51 -6.17
N ALA A 55 1.75 19.25 -6.04
CA ALA A 55 2.19 18.16 -6.92
C ALA A 55 1.72 18.32 -8.37
N GLN A 56 0.62 19.03 -8.61
CA GLN A 56 0.08 19.34 -9.94
C GLN A 56 0.67 20.62 -10.55
N GLY A 57 1.62 21.28 -9.87
CA GLY A 57 2.22 22.55 -10.32
C GLY A 57 1.31 23.77 -10.14
N LEU A 58 0.19 23.62 -9.43
CA LEU A 58 -0.78 24.66 -9.13
C LEU A 58 -0.57 25.19 -7.70
N SER A 59 0.62 25.74 -7.41
CA SER A 59 0.90 26.31 -6.10
C SER A 59 0.11 27.62 -5.90
N PRO A 60 -0.77 27.74 -4.88
CA PRO A 60 -1.46 28.98 -4.60
C PRO A 60 -0.56 29.93 -3.81
N SER A 61 0.35 30.63 -4.51
CA SER A 61 0.89 31.96 -4.13
C SER A 61 2.12 32.31 -5.00
N THR A 62 1.87 32.91 -6.17
CA THR A 62 2.85 33.74 -6.91
C THR A 62 2.22 35.05 -7.37
N TRP A 63 1.26 35.57 -6.60
CA TRP A 63 0.80 36.96 -6.68
C TRP A 63 1.13 37.68 -5.37
#